data_AF-A0A0B1TB68-F1
#
_entry.id   AF-A0A0B1TB68-F1
#
_cell.length_a   1.000
_cell.length_b   1.000
_cell.length_c   1.000
_cell.angle_alpha   90.00
_cell.angle_beta   90.00
_cell.angle_gamma   90.00
#
_symmetry.space_group_name_H-M   'P 1'
#
loop_
_entity.id
_entity.type
_entity.pdbx_description
1 polymer ?
#
loop_
_entity_poly.entity_id
_entity_poly.type
_entity_poly.pdbx_seq_one_letter_code
_entity_poly.pdbx_strand_id
1 'polypeptide(L)'
;MKERGGGGTCLNQHYCCIAWASRGFCSSNQSYMRQYCQPSCNFCSGSSPPALWNSQTCVDFSPNCAQWFRQGQCTANPNYMSENCKSTCG
;
A
#
# COMPACT_ATOMS: atom_id res chain seq x y z
N MET A 1 -17.18 20.74 12.47
CA MET A 1 -15.70 20.87 12.42
C MET A 1 -15.14 19.62 13.08
N LYS A 2 -14.44 18.68 12.43
CA LYS A 2 -13.59 18.74 11.24
C LYS A 2 -13.80 17.49 10.39
N GLU A 3 -13.73 17.69 9.08
CA GLU A 3 -13.68 16.66 8.04
C GLU A 3 -12.74 15.52 8.43
N ARG A 4 -13.30 14.30 8.50
CA ARG A 4 -12.53 13.06 8.38
C ARG A 4 -12.02 12.98 6.94
N GLY A 5 -10.73 12.74 6.75
CA GLY A 5 -10.22 12.37 5.44
C GLY A 5 -8.84 12.93 5.20
N GLY A 6 -7.83 12.22 5.68
CA GLY A 6 -6.49 12.37 5.12
C GLY A 6 -6.55 11.98 3.64
N GLY A 7 -6.73 12.97 2.77
CA GLY A 7 -6.56 12.87 1.32
C GLY A 7 -5.09 12.70 0.96
N GLY A 8 -4.46 11.67 1.49
CA GLY A 8 -3.13 11.22 1.13
C GLY A 8 -3.26 9.98 0.26
N THR A 9 -2.41 9.87 -0.76
CA THR A 9 -2.30 8.72 -1.65
C THR A 9 -2.36 7.40 -0.85
N CYS A 10 -3.21 6.48 -1.33
CA CYS A 10 -3.40 5.16 -0.78
C CYS A 10 -2.11 4.31 -0.97
N LEU A 11 -1.18 4.39 0.00
CA LEU A 11 0.14 3.75 -0.07
C LEU A 11 0.54 3.15 1.28
N ASN A 12 1.40 2.12 1.22
CA ASN A 12 2.11 1.60 2.38
C ASN A 12 3.27 2.54 2.69
N GLN A 13 3.18 3.25 3.82
CA GLN A 13 4.20 4.20 4.28
C GLN A 13 5.31 3.51 5.08
N HIS A 14 5.10 2.27 5.50
CA HIS A 14 6.10 1.47 6.19
C HIS A 14 6.42 0.21 5.40
N TYR A 15 7.70 -0.17 5.39
CA TYR A 15 8.19 -1.35 4.66
C TYR A 15 7.74 -2.71 5.25
N CYS A 16 6.89 -2.70 6.29
CA CYS A 16 6.41 -3.90 6.97
C CYS A 16 4.88 -4.00 6.89
N CYS A 17 4.22 -3.14 6.13
CA CYS A 17 2.76 -3.08 6.13
C CYS A 17 2.16 -4.42 5.67
N ILE A 18 2.71 -5.05 4.63
CA ILE A 18 2.27 -6.39 4.18
C ILE A 18 2.50 -7.44 5.26
N ALA A 19 3.68 -7.41 5.91
CA ALA A 19 4.03 -8.37 6.96
C ALA A 19 3.12 -8.24 8.20
N TRP A 20 2.81 -7.00 8.62
CA TRP A 20 1.92 -6.72 9.73
C TRP A 20 0.47 -7.08 9.40
N ALA A 21 0.01 -6.77 8.19
CA ALA A 21 -1.32 -7.16 7.73
C ALA A 21 -1.50 -8.68 7.76
N SER A 22 -0.52 -9.43 7.25
CA SER A 22 -0.49 -10.91 7.29
C SER A 22 -0.51 -11.47 8.72
N ARG A 23 -0.03 -10.70 9.71
CA ARG A 23 -0.04 -11.03 11.14
C ARG A 23 -1.30 -10.56 11.88
N GLY A 24 -2.31 -10.03 11.18
CA GLY A 24 -3.58 -9.60 11.79
C GLY A 24 -3.56 -8.21 12.44
N PHE A 25 -2.58 -7.36 12.11
CA PHE A 25 -2.51 -6.00 12.65
C PHE A 25 -3.63 -5.10 12.11
N CYS A 26 -4.24 -5.45 10.99
CA CYS A 26 -5.43 -4.75 10.48
C CYS A 26 -6.58 -4.72 11.50
N SER A 27 -6.68 -5.76 12.34
CA SER A 27 -7.65 -5.85 13.42
C SER A 27 -7.06 -5.40 14.75
N SER A 28 -5.86 -5.91 15.09
CA SER A 28 -5.25 -5.71 16.41
C SER A 28 -4.66 -4.31 16.60
N ASN A 29 -4.27 -3.62 15.52
CA ASN A 29 -3.75 -2.26 15.53
C ASN A 29 -4.35 -1.43 14.39
N GLN A 30 -5.68 -1.46 14.32
CA GLN A 30 -6.43 -0.87 13.20
C GLN A 30 -6.14 0.61 12.98
N SER A 31 -6.00 1.42 14.05
CA SER A 31 -5.75 2.86 13.92
C SER A 31 -4.42 3.16 13.22
N TYR A 32 -3.35 2.47 13.62
CA TYR A 32 -2.04 2.61 12.99
C TYR A 32 -2.07 2.14 11.54
N MET A 33 -2.68 0.97 11.30
CA MET A 33 -2.78 0.43 9.94
C MET A 33 -3.63 1.32 9.02
N ARG A 34 -4.71 1.93 9.51
CA ARG A 34 -5.51 2.92 8.77
C ARG A 34 -4.76 4.20 8.45
N GLN A 35 -3.73 4.54 9.22
CA GLN A 35 -2.96 5.76 8.99
C GLN A 35 -1.78 5.53 8.04
N TYR A 36 -1.07 4.41 8.19
CA TYR A 36 0.22 4.18 7.54
C TYR A 36 0.25 3.01 6.56
N CYS A 37 -0.72 2.09 6.64
CA CYS A 37 -0.71 0.82 5.91
C CYS A 37 -2.08 0.55 5.27
N GLN A 38 -2.71 1.60 4.75
CA GLN A 38 -4.07 1.53 4.22
C GLN A 38 -4.21 0.45 3.14
N PRO A 39 -3.26 0.29 2.20
CA PRO A 39 -3.36 -0.76 1.20
C PRO A 39 -3.30 -2.17 1.74
N SER A 40 -2.34 -2.44 2.63
CA SER A 40 -2.17 -3.80 3.18
C SER A 40 -3.38 -4.29 3.98
N CYS A 41 -4.21 -3.36 4.48
CA CYS A 41 -5.41 -3.67 5.26
C CYS A 41 -6.72 -3.33 4.58
N ASN A 42 -6.70 -3.02 3.28
CA ASN A 42 -7.90 -2.68 2.52
C ASN A 42 -8.71 -1.49 3.08
N PHE A 43 -8.01 -0.49 3.64
CA PHE A 43 -8.64 0.68 4.25
C PHE A 43 -8.73 1.88 3.32
N CYS A 44 -8.32 1.76 2.06
CA CYS A 44 -8.43 2.87 1.13
C CYS A 44 -9.89 3.15 0.81
N SER A 45 -10.38 4.28 1.32
CA SER A 45 -11.73 4.79 1.10
C SER A 45 -11.65 6.00 0.18
N GLY A 46 -12.03 5.87 -1.10
CA GLY A 46 -12.03 7.05 -1.97
C GLY A 46 -12.22 6.85 -3.46
N SER A 47 -12.04 5.64 -3.99
CA SER A 47 -12.40 5.26 -5.37
C SER A 47 -12.17 3.78 -5.40
N SER A 48 -13.16 2.99 -5.83
CA SER A 48 -12.96 1.56 -6.08
C SER A 48 -11.67 1.36 -6.89
N PRO A 49 -10.61 0.74 -6.36
CA PRO A 49 -9.82 -0.12 -7.22
C PRO A 49 -10.79 -1.22 -7.70
N PRO A 50 -10.71 -1.71 -8.94
CA PRO A 50 -11.47 -2.89 -9.32
C PRO A 50 -11.21 -3.97 -8.27
N ALA A 51 -12.25 -4.71 -7.89
CA ALA A 51 -12.33 -5.65 -6.78
C ALA A 51 -11.24 -6.76 -6.77
N LEU A 52 -9.97 -6.36 -6.60
CA LEU A 52 -8.77 -7.19 -6.61
C LEU A 52 -7.97 -7.01 -5.31
N TRP A 53 -8.48 -6.23 -4.37
CA TRP A 53 -7.87 -5.97 -3.07
C TRP A 53 -8.07 -7.11 -2.06
N ASN A 54 -8.45 -8.29 -2.53
CA ASN A 54 -8.40 -9.50 -1.73
C ASN A 54 -7.08 -10.21 -2.06
N SER A 55 -6.10 -10.06 -1.16
CA SER A 55 -5.05 -11.04 -0.83
C SER A 55 -4.83 -12.13 -1.88
N GLN A 56 -4.13 -11.81 -2.99
CA GLN A 56 -3.28 -12.73 -3.78
C GLN A 56 -2.74 -12.09 -5.07
N THR A 57 -3.24 -10.92 -5.49
CA THR A 57 -2.81 -10.31 -6.75
C THR A 57 -1.57 -9.45 -6.57
N CYS A 58 -0.55 -9.72 -7.39
CA CYS A 58 0.60 -8.86 -7.55
C CYS A 58 0.13 -7.57 -8.24
N VAL A 59 -0.15 -6.51 -7.48
CA VAL A 59 -0.66 -5.20 -7.96
C VAL A 59 0.29 -4.07 -7.56
N ASP A 60 0.26 -2.99 -8.34
CA ASP A 60 0.90 -1.73 -8.02
C ASP A 60 -0.11 -0.79 -7.32
N PHE A 61 0.25 -0.29 -6.14
CA PHE A 61 -0.54 0.67 -5.37
C PHE A 61 -0.27 2.12 -5.75
N SER A 62 0.85 2.40 -6.40
CA SER A 62 1.18 3.75 -6.88
C SER A 62 1.04 3.85 -8.41
N PRO A 63 0.41 4.91 -8.95
CA PRO A 63 0.41 5.16 -10.39
C PRO A 63 1.83 5.45 -10.94
N ASN A 64 2.79 5.75 -10.07
CA ASN A 64 4.16 6.08 -10.44
C ASN A 64 5.09 4.85 -10.54
N CYS A 65 4.60 3.62 -10.27
CA CYS A 65 5.45 2.43 -10.26
C CYS A 65 6.23 2.22 -11.56
N ALA A 66 5.60 2.42 -12.72
CA ALA A 66 6.27 2.33 -14.02
C ALA A 66 7.39 3.38 -14.19
N GLN A 67 7.19 4.59 -13.69
CA GLN A 67 8.21 5.64 -13.72
C GLN A 67 9.37 5.31 -12.78
N TRP A 68 9.07 4.93 -11.54
CA TRP A 68 10.07 4.55 -10.54
C TRP A 68 10.89 3.34 -10.97
N PHE A 69 10.28 2.36 -11.63
CA PHE A 69 10.99 1.26 -12.28
C PHE A 69 12.03 1.73 -13.28
N ARG A 70 11.64 2.61 -14.22
CA ARG A 70 12.57 3.18 -15.21
C ARG A 70 13.71 3.98 -14.56
N GLN A 71 13.50 4.48 -13.35
CA GLN A 71 14.51 5.17 -12.55
C GLN A 71 15.37 4.23 -11.68
N GLY A 72 15.21 2.91 -11.81
CA GLY A 72 15.99 1.91 -11.06
C GLY A 72 15.57 1.71 -9.62
N GLN A 73 14.36 2.15 -9.23
CA GLN A 73 13.90 2.11 -7.84
C GLN A 73 13.70 0.70 -7.29
N CYS A 74 13.49 -0.32 -8.14
CA CYS A 74 13.41 -1.71 -7.65
C CYS A 74 14.70 -2.17 -6.96
N THR A 75 15.85 -1.68 -7.42
CA THR A 75 17.16 -2.00 -6.82
C THR A 75 17.56 -0.97 -5.78
N ALA A 76 17.27 0.32 -6.00
CA ALA A 76 17.64 1.38 -5.09
C ALA A 76 16.78 1.42 -3.81
N ASN A 77 15.48 1.09 -3.92
CA ASN A 77 14.49 1.13 -2.84
C ASN A 77 13.60 -0.14 -2.81
N PRO A 78 14.19 -1.34 -2.71
CA PRO A 78 13.49 -2.62 -2.87
C PRO A 78 12.35 -2.82 -1.86
N ASN A 79 12.54 -2.35 -0.63
CA ASN A 79 11.54 -2.47 0.44
C ASN A 79 10.29 -1.62 0.16
N TYR A 80 10.46 -0.39 -0.31
CA TYR A 80 9.34 0.47 -0.65
C TYR A 80 8.61 -0.04 -1.89
N MET A 81 9.38 -0.46 -2.91
CA MET A 81 8.83 -0.96 -4.16
C MET A 81 8.13 -2.31 -3.99
N SER A 82 8.61 -3.21 -3.13
CA SER A 82 7.91 -4.47 -2.85
C SER A 82 6.57 -4.28 -2.13
N GLU A 83 6.45 -3.19 -1.35
CA GLU A 83 5.23 -2.84 -0.63
C GLU A 83 4.23 -2.06 -1.47
N ASN A 84 4.68 -1.31 -2.49
CA ASN A 84 3.83 -0.39 -3.26
C ASN A 84 3.78 -0.65 -4.77
N CYS A 85 4.72 -1.42 -5.32
CA CYS A 85 4.93 -1.61 -6.76
C CYS A 85 5.29 -3.05 -7.09
N LYS A 86 4.55 -3.99 -6.48
CA LYS A 86 4.89 -5.41 -6.53
C LYS A 86 4.73 -5.98 -7.94
N SER A 87 3.76 -5.53 -8.74
CA SER A 87 3.63 -5.98 -10.14
C SER A 87 4.82 -5.59 -10.99
N THR A 88 5.33 -4.38 -10.76
CA THR A 88 6.38 -3.80 -11.60
C THR A 88 7.78 -4.27 -11.18
N CYS A 89 8.03 -4.51 -9.89
CA CYS A 89 9.35 -4.87 -9.36
C CYS A 89 9.48 -6.31 -8.85
N GLY A 90 8.39 -7.08 -8.81
CA GLY A 90 8.33 -8.43 -8.23
C GLY A 90 8.79 -9.56 -9.14
#